data_AF-A0A843BN76-F1
#
_entry.id   AF-A0A843BN76-F1
#
_cell.length_a   1.000
_cell.length_b   1.000
_cell.length_c   1.000
_cell.angle_alpha   90.00
_cell.angle_beta   90.00
_cell.angle_gamma   90.00
#
_symmetry.space_group_name_H-M   'P 1'
#
loop_
_entity.id
_entity.type
_entity.pdbx_description
1 polymer ?
#
loop_
_entity_poly.entity_id
_entity_poly.type
_entity_poly.pdbx_seq_one_letter_code
_entity_poly.pdbx_strand_id
1 'polypeptide(L)'
;MQQTTQTKTPRLKFMLILAAATSVILVFTLTPWNIVPTLVTEDVSVIAVTDYGCVGESVLGHSVVVADCDAGVGDVVSATFYVPAMDQNGYYDRIEAKLTMVNP
;
A
#
# COMPACT_ATOMS: atom_id res chain seq x y z
N MET A 1 1.12 63.00 -13.09
CA MET A 1 0.49 62.37 -11.91
C MET A 1 0.43 60.88 -12.15
N GLN A 2 1.16 60.08 -11.37
CA GLN A 2 1.23 58.63 -11.54
C GLN A 2 0.12 58.00 -10.70
N GLN A 3 -0.94 57.51 -11.35
CA GLN A 3 -2.01 56.75 -10.68
C GLN A 3 -1.46 55.38 -10.29
N THR A 4 -1.12 55.22 -9.02
CA THR A 4 -0.92 53.89 -8.42
C THR A 4 -2.28 53.24 -8.26
N THR A 5 -2.63 52.36 -9.19
CA THR A 5 -3.77 51.46 -9.06
C THR A 5 -3.52 50.56 -7.85
N GLN A 6 -4.14 50.89 -6.71
CA GLN A 6 -4.17 50.05 -5.51
C GLN A 6 -4.92 48.76 -5.85
N THR A 7 -4.20 47.75 -6.32
CA THR A 7 -4.73 46.42 -6.59
C THR A 7 -5.08 45.77 -5.25
N LYS A 8 -6.38 45.68 -4.96
CA LYS A 8 -6.93 44.97 -3.80
C LYS A 8 -6.28 43.58 -3.75
N THR A 9 -5.60 43.27 -2.64
CA THR A 9 -4.90 42.00 -2.44
C THR A 9 -5.84 40.85 -2.82
N PRO A 10 -5.42 39.87 -3.65
CA PRO A 10 -6.33 38.86 -4.19
C PRO A 10 -6.63 37.78 -3.12
N ARG A 11 -7.27 38.19 -2.02
CA ARG A 11 -7.58 37.37 -0.83
C ARG A 11 -8.28 36.05 -1.20
N LEU A 12 -9.17 36.09 -2.20
CA LEU A 12 -9.86 34.90 -2.71
C LEU A 12 -8.88 33.86 -3.29
N LYS A 13 -7.88 34.29 -4.06
CA LYS A 13 -6.88 33.39 -4.65
C LYS A 13 -6.05 32.73 -3.54
N PHE A 14 -5.64 33.50 -2.53
CA PHE A 14 -4.90 32.97 -1.38
C PHE A 14 -5.75 31.99 -0.54
N MET A 15 -7.04 32.28 -0.32
CA MET A 15 -7.92 31.33 0.39
C MET A 15 -8.09 30.02 -0.39
N LEU A 16 -8.22 30.08 -1.72
CA LEU A 16 -8.32 28.88 -2.55
C LEU A 16 -7.06 28.03 -2.49
N ILE A 17 -5.88 28.67 -2.55
CA ILE A 17 -4.59 27.97 -2.42
C ILE A 17 -4.48 27.33 -1.04
N LEU A 18 -4.85 28.04 0.02
CA LEU A 18 -4.82 27.52 1.38
C LEU A 18 -5.75 26.31 1.52
N ALA A 19 -7.00 26.42 1.06
CA ALA A 19 -7.97 25.33 1.09
C ALA A 19 -7.48 24.11 0.33
N ALA A 20 -6.91 24.30 -0.87
CA ALA A 20 -6.30 23.23 -1.65
C ALA A 20 -5.15 22.57 -0.89
N ALA A 21 -4.20 23.35 -0.36
CA ALA A 21 -3.08 22.82 0.41
C ALA A 21 -3.54 22.04 1.65
N THR A 22 -4.46 22.60 2.44
CA THR A 22 -5.03 21.92 3.61
C THR A 22 -5.75 20.63 3.23
N SER A 23 -6.51 20.62 2.14
CA SER A 23 -7.20 19.41 1.68
C SER A 23 -6.22 18.29 1.32
N VAL A 24 -5.12 18.62 0.63
CA VAL A 24 -4.08 17.66 0.26
C VAL A 24 -3.41 17.09 1.50
N ILE A 25 -3.04 17.94 2.47
CA ILE A 25 -2.43 17.52 3.73
C ILE A 25 -3.37 16.57 4.49
N LEU A 26 -4.66 16.91 4.61
CA LEU A 26 -5.63 16.07 5.30
C LEU A 26 -5.78 14.69 4.63
N VAL A 27 -5.86 14.66 3.30
CA VAL A 27 -5.91 13.39 2.55
C VAL A 27 -4.68 12.55 2.85
N PHE A 28 -3.47 13.09 2.75
CA PHE A 28 -2.25 12.30 2.96
C PHE A 28 -2.00 11.86 4.41
N THR A 29 -2.52 12.61 5.39
CA THR A 29 -2.25 12.34 6.82
C THR A 29 -3.36 11.55 7.51
N LEU A 30 -4.62 11.68 7.09
CA LEU A 30 -5.75 11.04 7.76
C LEU A 30 -6.23 9.78 7.04
N THR A 31 -6.01 9.64 5.73
CA THR A 31 -6.45 8.42 5.06
C THR A 31 -5.54 7.24 5.40
N PRO A 32 -6.11 6.05 5.68
CA PRO A 32 -5.35 4.88 6.08
C PRO A 32 -4.71 4.19 4.86
N TRP A 33 -3.71 4.83 4.25
CA TRP A 33 -3.00 4.33 3.05
C TRP A 33 -2.46 2.90 3.19
N ASN A 34 -2.14 2.49 4.41
CA ASN A 34 -1.59 1.17 4.71
C ASN A 34 -2.56 0.00 4.47
N ILE A 35 -3.87 0.26 4.35
CA ILE A 35 -4.89 -0.78 4.10
C ILE A 35 -5.13 -0.97 2.59
N VAL A 36 -4.67 -0.03 1.76
CA VAL A 36 -4.89 -0.10 0.31
C VAL A 36 -4.13 -1.30 -0.25
N PRO A 37 -4.78 -2.21 -1.01
CA PRO A 37 -4.12 -3.35 -1.62
C PRO A 37 -3.13 -2.89 -2.70
N THR A 38 -1.93 -3.45 -2.68
CA THR A 38 -0.90 -3.26 -3.69
C THR A 38 -0.64 -4.57 -4.42
N LEU A 39 -0.43 -4.51 -5.72
CA LEU A 39 0.00 -5.70 -6.47
C LEU A 39 1.46 -5.97 -6.16
N VAL A 40 1.74 -7.23 -5.81
CA VAL A 40 3.08 -7.72 -5.53
C VAL A 40 3.32 -8.97 -6.36
N THR A 41 4.55 -9.18 -6.79
CA THR A 41 4.98 -10.38 -7.50
C THR A 41 6.00 -11.09 -6.64
N GLU A 42 5.68 -12.29 -6.20
CA GLU A 42 6.51 -13.10 -5.32
C GLU A 42 6.58 -14.54 -5.83
N ASP A 43 7.69 -15.20 -5.51
CA ASP A 43 7.85 -16.64 -5.74
C ASP A 43 7.11 -17.39 -4.64
N VAL A 44 6.11 -18.19 -5.02
CA VAL A 44 5.25 -18.95 -4.11
C VAL A 44 5.53 -20.44 -4.23
N SER A 45 5.51 -21.15 -3.11
CA SER A 45 5.68 -22.61 -3.07
C SER A 45 4.34 -23.29 -3.26
N VAL A 46 4.21 -24.17 -4.26
CA VAL A 46 2.96 -24.87 -4.55
C VAL A 46 2.67 -25.89 -3.45
N ILE A 47 1.55 -25.69 -2.74
CA ILE A 47 1.10 -26.57 -1.64
C ILE A 47 -0.01 -27.52 -2.08
N ALA A 48 -0.78 -27.17 -3.12
CA ALA A 48 -1.83 -28.00 -3.68
C ALA A 48 -2.06 -27.68 -5.15
N VAL A 49 -2.45 -28.71 -5.92
CA VAL A 49 -2.91 -28.55 -7.31
C VAL A 49 -4.40 -28.83 -7.33
N THR A 50 -5.17 -27.93 -7.94
CA THR A 50 -6.63 -28.00 -8.03
C THR A 50 -7.07 -27.98 -9.50
N ASP A 51 -8.33 -28.32 -9.75
CA ASP A 51 -8.90 -28.31 -11.12
C ASP A 51 -8.87 -26.92 -11.78
N TYR A 52 -8.69 -25.85 -11.00
CA TYR A 52 -8.68 -24.45 -11.46
C TYR A 52 -7.29 -23.81 -11.42
N GLY A 53 -6.23 -24.56 -11.09
CA GLY A 53 -4.86 -24.07 -11.00
C GLY A 53 -4.12 -24.53 -9.74
N CYS A 54 -2.94 -23.96 -9.49
CA CYS A 54 -2.12 -24.28 -8.32
C CYS A 54 -2.42 -23.32 -7.17
N VAL A 55 -2.48 -23.84 -5.95
CA VAL A 55 -2.45 -23.04 -4.73
C VAL A 55 -1.00 -22.97 -4.26
N GLY A 56 -0.46 -21.76 -4.24
CA GLY A 56 0.87 -21.46 -3.70
C GLY A 56 0.80 -20.73 -2.37
N GLU A 57 1.79 -20.96 -1.52
CA GLU A 57 2.01 -20.20 -0.30
C GLU A 57 3.16 -19.20 -0.52
N SER A 58 2.88 -17.92 -0.31
CA SER A 58 3.88 -16.85 -0.29
C SER A 58 4.77 -16.96 0.96
N VAL A 59 5.97 -16.40 0.88
CA VAL A 59 6.89 -16.25 2.02
C VAL A 59 6.24 -15.51 3.19
N LEU A 60 5.27 -14.64 2.92
CA LEU A 60 4.51 -13.90 3.94
C LEU A 60 3.32 -14.71 4.50
N GLY A 61 3.14 -15.97 4.09
CA GLY A 61 2.08 -16.87 4.56
C GLY A 61 0.72 -16.66 3.87
N HIS A 62 0.69 -15.92 2.76
CA HIS A 62 -0.53 -15.74 1.97
C HIS A 62 -0.75 -16.92 1.02
N SER A 63 -1.95 -17.49 1.03
CA SER A 63 -2.35 -18.50 0.03
C SER A 63 -2.88 -17.82 -1.23
N VAL A 64 -2.29 -18.14 -2.37
CA VAL A 64 -2.57 -17.51 -3.67
C VAL A 64 -2.92 -18.59 -4.68
N VAL A 65 -3.96 -18.35 -5.47
CA VAL A 65 -4.34 -19.24 -6.57
C VAL A 65 -3.71 -18.72 -7.86
N VAL A 66 -2.85 -19.52 -8.46
CA VAL A 66 -2.25 -19.27 -9.77
C VAL A 66 -3.06 -20.04 -10.81
N ALA A 67 -3.81 -19.30 -11.63
CA ALA A 67 -4.54 -19.85 -12.76
C ALA A 67 -3.55 -20.38 -13.81
N ASP A 68 -3.95 -21.42 -14.55
CA ASP A 68 -3.17 -22.00 -15.66
C ASP A 68 -1.73 -22.39 -15.27
N CYS A 69 -1.61 -23.09 -14.15
CA CYS A 69 -0.32 -23.54 -13.61
C CYS A 69 -0.08 -25.03 -13.92
N ASP A 70 1.08 -25.32 -14.50
CA ASP A 70 1.58 -26.68 -14.81
C ASP A 70 2.76 -27.03 -13.88
N ALA A 71 2.58 -26.81 -12.57
CA ALA A 71 3.58 -27.09 -11.55
C ALA A 71 3.05 -28.09 -10.52
N GLY A 72 3.94 -28.89 -9.96
CA GLY A 72 3.65 -29.89 -8.94
C GLY A 72 3.75 -29.34 -7.52
N VAL A 73 3.26 -30.11 -6.55
CA VAL A 73 3.44 -29.78 -5.12
C VAL A 73 4.93 -29.77 -4.78
N GLY A 74 5.39 -28.68 -4.17
CA GLY A 74 6.79 -28.41 -3.85
C GLY A 74 7.54 -27.59 -4.89
N ASP A 75 6.96 -27.35 -6.07
CA ASP A 75 7.55 -26.46 -7.06
C ASP A 75 7.37 -25.00 -6.66
N VAL A 76 8.26 -24.14 -7.15
CA VAL A 76 8.20 -22.69 -6.94
C VAL A 76 7.75 -22.02 -8.22
N VAL A 77 6.69 -21.22 -8.13
CA VAL A 77 6.12 -20.48 -9.26
C VAL A 77 6.01 -18.99 -8.93
N SER A 78 6.18 -18.13 -9.93
CA SER A 78 6.03 -16.69 -9.74
C SER A 78 4.56 -16.30 -9.84
N ALA A 79 4.01 -15.68 -8.80
CA ALA A 79 2.61 -15.28 -8.73
C ALA A 79 2.48 -13.78 -8.46
N THR A 80 1.51 -13.14 -9.10
CA THR A 80 1.15 -11.74 -8.84
C THR A 80 -0.21 -11.67 -8.15
N PHE A 81 -0.27 -11.05 -6.98
CA PHE A 81 -1.48 -10.96 -6.17
C PHE A 81 -1.54 -9.66 -5.36
N TYR A 82 -2.71 -9.38 -4.79
CA TYR A 82 -2.92 -8.18 -3.98
C TYR A 82 -2.64 -8.46 -2.52
N VAL A 83 -1.79 -7.63 -1.92
CA VAL A 83 -1.48 -7.66 -0.48
C VAL A 83 -1.68 -6.26 0.10
N PRO A 84 -2.22 -6.11 1.32
CA PRO A 84 -2.24 -4.82 2.01
C PRO A 84 -0.85 -4.17 2.08
N ALA A 85 -0.77 -2.87 1.81
CA ALA A 85 0.50 -2.14 1.86
C ALA A 85 1.22 -2.22 3.23
N MET A 86 0.47 -2.48 4.31
CA MET A 86 1.04 -2.71 5.65
C MET A 86 1.92 -3.94 5.76
N ASP A 87 1.63 -5.02 5.03
CA ASP A 87 2.42 -6.26 5.11
C ASP A 87 3.76 -6.07 4.37
N GLN A 88 3.78 -5.18 3.38
CA GLN A 88 4.99 -4.86 2.60
C GLN A 88 5.91 -3.85 3.30
N ASN A 89 5.37 -2.92 4.07
CA ASN A 89 6.19 -1.86 4.70
C ASN A 89 6.83 -2.28 6.04
N GLY A 90 6.42 -3.43 6.60
CA GLY A 90 6.94 -3.99 7.86
C GLY A 90 6.75 -3.06 9.06
N TYR A 91 5.79 -2.13 9.01
CA TYR A 91 5.58 -1.14 10.06
C TYR A 91 5.20 -1.82 11.39
N TYR A 92 4.27 -2.78 11.34
CA TYR A 92 3.78 -3.46 12.54
C TYR A 92 4.87 -4.32 13.20
N ASP A 93 5.66 -5.07 12.42
CA ASP A 93 6.80 -5.84 12.94
C ASP A 93 7.79 -4.96 13.71
N ARG A 94 8.04 -3.75 13.21
CA ARG A 94 8.93 -2.79 13.89
C ARG A 94 8.33 -2.24 15.17
N ILE A 95 7.00 -2.06 15.21
CA ILE A 95 6.30 -1.65 16.43
C ILE A 95 6.32 -2.78 17.46
N GLU A 96 6.08 -4.02 17.03
CA GLU A 96 6.15 -5.21 17.89
C GLU A 96 7.56 -5.44 18.44
N ALA A 97 8.60 -5.30 17.62
CA ALA A 97 9.99 -5.37 18.06
C ALA A 97 10.32 -4.30 19.13
N LYS A 98 9.70 -3.12 19.06
CA LYS A 98 9.85 -2.09 20.10
C LYS A 98 9.04 -2.40 21.35
N LEU A 99 7.85 -2.98 21.20
CA LEU A 99 6.99 -3.37 22.32
C LEU A 99 7.63 -4.49 23.14
N THR A 100 8.18 -5.51 22.49
CA THR A 100 8.89 -6.62 23.14
C THR A 100 10.16 -6.16 23.87
N MET A 101 10.83 -5.10 23.40
CA MET A 101 11.96 -4.49 24.11
C MET A 101 11.53 -3.83 25.44
N VAL A 102 10.30 -3.30 25.52
CA VAL A 102 9.79 -2.59 26.71
C VAL A 102 9.06 -3.54 27.66
N ASN A 103 8.36 -4.55 27.13
CA ASN A 103 7.63 -5.56 27.88
C ASN A 103 7.97 -6.95 27.34
N PRO A 104 9.06 -7.57 27.84
CA PRO A 104 9.53 -8.87 27.38
C PRO A 104 8.62 -10.02 27.81
#